data_AF-A0A940SHD4-F1
#
_entry.id   AF-A0A940SHD4-F1
#
_cell.length_a   1.000
_cell.length_b   1.000
_cell.length_c   1.000
_cell.angle_alpha   90.00
_cell.angle_beta   90.00
_cell.angle_gamma   90.00
#
_symmetry.space_group_name_H-M   'P 1'
#
loop_
_entity.id
_entity.type
_entity.pdbx_description
1 polymer ?
#
loop_
_entity_poly.entity_id
_entity_poly.type
_entity_poly.pdbx_seq_one_letter_code
_entity_poly.pdbx_strand_id
1 'polypeptide(L)'
;MKKIFLVSILTIFISISAFWGVTNASNSQKMDVSSLEFSSLEKVNNQLYGNFVLDLYRKEIMNHIENYYKNKNEKVQGYAAPEDEKYVSIRATRNLKSLEDKFSYVLKITIRPVDQDGNIRGLDTLFLAVEPSRVNMTNLPKGLTKTKLLKYEHKEVVK
;
A
#
# COMPACT_ATOMS: atom_id res chain seq x y z
N MET A 1 25.37 21.94 -55.89
CA MET A 1 24.34 21.11 -55.23
C MET A 1 24.85 20.65 -53.87
N LYS A 2 24.46 21.30 -52.77
CA LYS A 2 24.81 20.93 -51.38
C LYS A 2 24.17 21.93 -50.41
N LYS A 3 22.85 21.89 -50.16
CA LYS A 3 22.19 22.54 -49.00
C LYS A 3 20.77 21.95 -48.78
N ILE A 4 20.68 20.67 -48.42
CA ILE A 4 19.45 20.10 -47.85
C ILE A 4 19.87 19.17 -46.70
N PHE A 5 20.40 19.76 -45.63
CA PHE A 5 20.73 19.00 -44.41
C PHE A 5 20.66 19.88 -43.15
N LEU A 6 19.72 20.84 -43.12
CA LEU A 6 19.55 21.71 -41.94
C LEU A 6 18.11 21.88 -41.47
N VAL A 7 17.17 21.07 -41.99
CA VAL A 7 15.76 21.11 -41.56
C VAL A 7 15.39 19.90 -40.70
N SER A 8 16.20 18.83 -40.72
CA SER A 8 15.96 17.59 -39.97
C SER A 8 16.48 17.58 -38.54
N ILE A 9 17.33 18.55 -38.13
CA ILE A 9 17.84 18.64 -36.75
C ILE A 9 16.95 19.52 -35.86
N LEU A 10 16.19 20.47 -36.44
CA LEU A 10 15.33 21.37 -35.66
C LEU A 10 14.04 20.69 -35.17
N THR A 11 13.60 19.62 -35.82
CA THR A 11 12.42 18.83 -35.40
C THR A 11 12.69 17.88 -34.24
N ILE A 12 13.96 17.64 -33.88
CA ILE A 12 14.34 16.77 -32.75
C ILE A 12 14.30 17.53 -31.41
N PHE A 13 14.39 18.86 -31.41
CA PHE A 13 14.30 19.66 -30.18
C PHE A 13 12.88 20.00 -29.74
N ILE A 14 11.89 19.89 -30.63
CA ILE A 14 10.47 20.14 -30.28
C ILE A 14 9.82 18.91 -29.64
N SER A 15 10.42 17.72 -29.76
CA SER A 15 9.90 16.49 -29.15
C SER A 15 10.36 16.25 -27.70
N ILE A 16 11.24 17.09 -27.14
CA ILE A 16 11.72 16.96 -25.75
C ILE A 16 10.94 17.87 -24.78
N SER A 17 10.23 18.89 -25.26
CA SER A 17 9.46 19.82 -24.40
C SER A 17 8.07 19.32 -23.99
N ALA A 18 7.64 18.14 -24.43
CA ALA A 18 6.44 17.48 -23.89
C ALA A 18 6.72 16.61 -22.65
N PHE A 19 7.96 16.61 -22.15
CA PHE A 19 8.36 15.81 -20.97
C PHE A 19 8.25 16.59 -19.65
N TRP A 20 7.18 17.36 -19.45
CA TRP A 20 6.83 17.93 -18.14
C TRP A 20 5.32 17.81 -17.89
N GLY A 21 4.75 16.64 -18.21
CA GLY A 21 3.50 16.18 -17.62
C GLY A 21 3.80 15.48 -16.31
N VAL A 22 4.05 16.27 -15.28
CA VAL A 22 4.21 15.84 -13.88
C VAL A 22 3.07 14.88 -13.55
N THR A 23 3.36 13.58 -13.50
CA THR A 23 2.51 12.63 -12.78
C THR A 23 2.75 12.87 -11.29
N ASN A 24 2.24 14.00 -10.83
CA ASN A 24 1.67 14.03 -9.50
C ASN A 24 0.62 12.93 -9.56
N ALA A 25 0.96 11.75 -9.03
CA ALA A 25 0.01 10.90 -8.37
C ALA A 25 -0.64 11.79 -7.30
N SER A 26 -1.57 12.63 -7.75
CA SER A 26 -2.33 13.47 -6.87
C SER A 26 -3.06 12.48 -5.98
N ASN A 27 -2.73 12.57 -4.70
CA ASN A 27 -3.42 12.02 -3.56
C ASN A 27 -4.91 12.47 -3.49
N SER A 28 -5.59 12.65 -4.62
CA SER A 28 -6.89 13.34 -4.70
C SER A 28 -8.09 12.40 -4.66
N GLN A 29 -7.90 11.08 -4.70
CA GLN A 29 -8.91 10.16 -4.18
C GLN A 29 -8.41 9.55 -2.89
N LYS A 30 -8.47 10.34 -1.81
CA LYS A 30 -8.80 9.79 -0.49
C LYS A 30 -10.14 9.08 -0.67
N MET A 31 -10.11 7.79 -0.95
CA MET A 31 -11.31 6.98 -0.88
C MET A 31 -11.80 7.05 0.56
N ASP A 32 -13.09 7.28 0.76
CA ASP A 32 -13.65 7.35 2.10
C ASP A 32 -13.75 5.94 2.70
N VAL A 33 -12.62 5.48 3.23
CA VAL A 33 -12.46 4.19 3.90
C VAL A 33 -13.23 4.17 5.23
N SER A 34 -13.78 5.31 5.70
CA SER A 34 -14.59 5.33 6.94
C SER A 34 -15.89 4.54 6.81
N SER A 35 -16.38 4.35 5.57
CA SER A 35 -17.51 3.46 5.24
C SER A 35 -17.15 1.97 5.24
N LEU A 36 -15.88 1.60 5.43
CA LEU A 36 -15.46 0.20 5.55
C LEU A 36 -15.80 -0.35 6.95
N GLU A 37 -17.06 -0.72 7.14
CA GLU A 37 -17.44 -1.60 8.24
C GLU A 37 -16.87 -3.00 8.02
N PHE A 38 -16.04 -3.48 8.94
CA PHE A 38 -15.59 -4.87 9.00
C PHE A 38 -16.51 -5.59 9.98
N SER A 39 -17.22 -6.63 9.54
CA SER A 39 -18.16 -7.32 10.42
C SER A 39 -17.42 -8.07 11.53
N SER A 40 -18.06 -8.21 12.69
CA SER A 40 -17.55 -9.07 13.77
C SER A 40 -17.69 -10.57 13.46
N LEU A 41 -18.49 -10.94 12.45
CA LEU A 41 -18.80 -12.31 12.04
C LEU A 41 -17.86 -12.86 10.96
N GLU A 42 -17.21 -12.01 10.15
CA GLU A 42 -16.12 -12.38 9.22
C GLU A 42 -14.79 -12.66 9.94
N LYS A 43 -14.80 -12.62 11.28
CA LYS A 43 -13.65 -12.92 12.14
C LYS A 43 -13.39 -14.42 12.17
N VAL A 44 -12.68 -14.95 11.17
CA VAL A 44 -12.06 -16.27 11.26
C VAL A 44 -11.17 -16.29 12.51
N ASN A 45 -11.56 -17.12 13.47
CA ASN A 45 -11.03 -17.13 14.83
C ASN A 45 -9.71 -17.91 14.89
N ASN A 46 -8.69 -17.46 14.16
CA ASN A 46 -7.44 -18.22 14.03
C ASN A 46 -6.20 -17.31 14.00
N GLN A 47 -5.41 -17.34 15.07
CA GLN A 47 -4.12 -16.66 15.14
C GLN A 47 -3.16 -17.11 14.03
N LEU A 48 -3.25 -18.38 13.59
CA LEU A 48 -2.49 -18.88 12.43
C LEU A 48 -2.87 -18.15 11.16
N TYR A 49 -4.14 -17.78 11.00
CA TYR A 49 -4.60 -17.00 9.86
C TYR A 49 -3.99 -15.59 9.87
N GLY A 50 -4.01 -14.93 11.03
CA GLY A 50 -3.37 -13.62 11.20
C GLY A 50 -1.89 -13.67 10.85
N ASN A 51 -1.16 -14.66 11.39
CA ASN A 51 0.26 -14.86 11.09
C ASN A 51 0.50 -15.13 9.61
N PHE A 52 -0.30 -16.00 9.00
CA PHE A 52 -0.20 -16.29 7.56
C PHE A 52 -0.38 -15.02 6.71
N VAL A 53 -1.35 -14.17 7.03
CA VAL A 53 -1.56 -12.90 6.33
C VAL A 53 -0.38 -11.95 6.54
N LEU A 54 0.15 -11.85 7.76
CA LEU A 54 1.33 -11.03 8.05
C LEU A 54 2.58 -11.51 7.29
N ASP A 55 2.77 -12.82 7.15
CA ASP A 55 3.88 -13.40 6.40
C ASP A 55 3.69 -13.17 4.89
N LEU A 56 2.48 -13.42 4.38
CA LEU A 56 2.16 -13.29 2.95
C LEU A 56 2.37 -11.87 2.43
N TYR A 57 2.04 -10.86 3.23
CA TYR A 57 2.15 -9.44 2.86
C TYR A 57 3.28 -8.70 3.56
N ARG A 58 4.26 -9.43 4.13
CA ARG A 58 5.35 -8.86 4.93
C ARG A 58 6.07 -7.72 4.22
N LYS A 59 6.35 -7.89 2.93
CA LYS A 59 7.06 -6.89 2.13
C LYS A 59 6.25 -5.61 1.95
N GLU A 60 4.98 -5.74 1.59
CA GLU A 60 4.05 -4.63 1.41
C GLU A 60 3.84 -3.88 2.73
N ILE A 61 3.64 -4.62 3.83
CA ILE A 61 3.51 -4.07 5.17
C ILE A 61 4.76 -3.28 5.56
N MET A 62 5.96 -3.89 5.48
CA MET A 62 7.21 -3.22 5.83
C MET A 62 7.44 -1.97 4.99
N ASN A 63 7.20 -2.02 3.68
CA ASN A 63 7.34 -0.85 2.81
C ASN A 63 6.48 0.33 3.28
N HIS A 64 5.23 0.07 3.71
CA HIS A 64 4.35 1.15 4.17
C HIS A 64 4.76 1.71 5.53
N ILE A 65 5.16 0.85 6.47
CA ILE A 65 5.65 1.28 7.78
C ILE A 65 6.95 2.07 7.64
N GLU A 66 7.93 1.54 6.92
CA GLU A 66 9.22 2.20 6.69
C GLU A 66 9.03 3.58 6.06
N ASN A 67 8.13 3.70 5.07
CA ASN A 67 7.82 4.99 4.46
C ASN A 67 7.21 5.99 5.46
N TYR A 68 6.35 5.54 6.38
CA TYR A 68 5.78 6.40 7.42
C TYR A 68 6.84 6.91 8.39
N TYR A 69 7.66 6.02 8.97
CA TYR A 69 8.66 6.38 9.97
C TYR A 69 9.89 7.08 9.38
N LYS A 70 10.25 6.80 8.12
CA LYS A 70 11.30 7.53 7.42
C LYS A 70 11.00 9.03 7.37
N ASN A 71 9.74 9.41 7.17
CA ASN A 71 9.32 10.82 7.18
C ASN A 71 9.44 11.49 8.57
N LYS A 72 9.55 10.68 9.63
CA LYS A 72 9.77 11.12 11.01
C LYS A 72 11.22 11.01 11.46
N ASN A 73 12.14 10.63 10.58
CA ASN A 73 13.53 10.29 10.91
C ASN A 73 13.67 9.13 11.93
N GLU A 74 12.67 8.25 11.98
CA GLU A 74 12.69 7.05 12.82
C GLU A 74 12.99 5.81 11.98
N LYS A 75 13.72 4.86 12.57
CA LYS A 75 14.04 3.57 11.92
C LYS A 75 13.25 2.45 12.57
N VAL A 76 12.53 1.71 11.74
CA VAL A 76 11.80 0.49 12.10
C VAL A 76 12.49 -0.69 11.42
N GLN A 77 12.57 -1.82 12.10
CA GLN A 77 13.20 -3.04 11.58
C GLN A 77 12.22 -4.22 11.47
N GLY A 78 11.05 -4.08 12.09
CA GLY A 78 10.01 -5.09 12.00
C GLY A 78 8.73 -4.61 12.65
N TYR A 79 7.85 -5.57 12.91
CA TYR A 79 6.62 -5.36 13.65
C TYR A 79 6.26 -6.62 14.44
N ALA A 80 5.54 -6.41 15.53
CA ALA A 80 4.94 -7.48 16.32
C ALA A 80 3.41 -7.45 16.18
N ALA A 81 2.78 -8.60 16.40
CA ALA A 81 1.35 -8.64 16.65
C ALA A 81 1.02 -7.88 17.96
N PRO A 82 -0.14 -7.22 18.07
CA PRO A 82 -0.70 -6.76 19.34
C PRO A 82 -0.85 -7.92 20.33
N GLU A 83 -0.67 -7.65 21.62
CA GLU A 83 -0.63 -8.66 22.69
C GLU A 83 -1.94 -9.44 22.86
N ASP A 84 -3.10 -8.78 22.71
CA ASP A 84 -4.40 -9.39 23.03
C ASP A 84 -5.50 -9.10 21.99
N GLU A 85 -5.14 -8.55 20.83
CA GLU A 85 -6.11 -8.08 19.84
C GLU A 85 -6.08 -8.86 18.53
N LYS A 86 -7.25 -8.98 17.91
CA LYS A 86 -7.36 -9.45 16.52
C LYS A 86 -6.75 -8.39 15.61
N TYR A 87 -5.59 -8.70 15.03
CA TYR A 87 -4.82 -7.75 14.23
C TYR A 87 -5.03 -7.87 12.72
N VAL A 88 -5.83 -8.83 12.24
CA VAL A 88 -6.21 -8.94 10.83
C VAL A 88 -7.72 -9.06 10.72
N SER A 89 -8.32 -8.26 9.85
CA SER A 89 -9.72 -8.39 9.43
C SER A 89 -9.78 -8.32 7.91
N ILE A 90 -10.73 -9.04 7.32
CA ILE A 90 -10.92 -9.11 5.88
C ILE A 90 -12.35 -8.77 5.53
N ARG A 91 -12.49 -7.99 4.47
CA ARG A 91 -13.78 -7.67 3.87
C ARG A 91 -13.69 -7.90 2.38
N ALA A 92 -14.63 -8.67 1.82
CA ALA A 92 -14.77 -8.77 0.37
C ALA A 92 -15.10 -7.40 -0.23
N THR A 93 -14.60 -7.13 -1.44
CA THR A 93 -14.86 -5.85 -2.13
C THR A 93 -16.22 -5.76 -2.79
N ARG A 94 -17.04 -6.82 -2.76
CA ARG A 94 -18.40 -6.81 -3.31
C ARG A 94 -19.17 -5.59 -2.76
N ASN A 95 -19.78 -4.81 -3.65
CA ASN A 95 -20.51 -3.56 -3.34
C ASN A 95 -19.61 -2.39 -2.88
N LEU A 96 -18.29 -2.48 -3.01
CA LEU A 96 -17.37 -1.36 -2.85
C LEU A 96 -17.06 -0.77 -4.22
N LYS A 97 -17.88 0.19 -4.65
CA LYS A 97 -17.68 0.94 -5.90
C LYS A 97 -16.23 1.40 -6.01
N SER A 98 -15.63 1.24 -7.19
CA SER A 98 -14.22 1.52 -7.52
C SER A 98 -13.16 0.49 -7.07
N LEU A 99 -13.51 -0.41 -6.14
CA LEU A 99 -12.63 -1.51 -5.71
C LEU A 99 -13.08 -2.87 -6.26
N GLU A 100 -14.39 -3.10 -6.38
CA GLU A 100 -14.96 -4.41 -6.75
C GLU A 100 -14.47 -4.95 -8.09
N ASP A 101 -14.17 -4.08 -9.07
CA ASP A 101 -13.66 -4.47 -10.39
C ASP A 101 -12.14 -4.73 -10.41
N LYS A 102 -11.42 -4.41 -9.32
CA LYS A 102 -9.95 -4.32 -9.31
C LYS A 102 -9.28 -5.19 -8.25
N PHE A 103 -9.97 -5.42 -7.15
CA PHE A 103 -9.46 -6.12 -5.99
C PHE A 103 -10.53 -7.05 -5.47
N SER A 104 -10.12 -8.20 -4.94
CA SER A 104 -11.04 -9.21 -4.39
C SER A 104 -11.44 -8.92 -2.94
N TYR A 105 -10.52 -8.38 -2.14
CA TYR A 105 -10.79 -8.04 -0.74
C TYR A 105 -9.95 -6.87 -0.23
N VAL A 106 -10.36 -6.33 0.91
CA VAL A 106 -9.61 -5.37 1.71
C VAL A 106 -9.18 -6.04 3.01
N LEU A 107 -7.89 -5.93 3.32
CA LEU A 107 -7.30 -6.28 4.61
C LEU A 107 -7.27 -5.04 5.50
N LYS A 108 -7.67 -5.18 6.75
CA LYS A 108 -7.32 -4.27 7.85
C LYS A 108 -6.31 -4.97 8.74
N ILE A 109 -5.11 -4.43 8.82
CA ILE A 109 -3.98 -5.02 9.56
C ILE A 109 -3.53 -4.04 10.64
N THR A 110 -3.51 -4.45 11.90
CA THR A 110 -3.09 -3.63 13.04
C THR A 110 -1.85 -4.23 13.70
N ILE A 111 -0.75 -3.50 13.78
CA ILE A 111 0.56 -4.05 14.18
C ILE A 111 1.31 -3.06 15.06
N ARG A 112 2.35 -3.55 15.73
CA ARG A 112 3.24 -2.75 16.58
C ARG A 112 4.62 -2.65 15.93
N PRO A 113 4.97 -1.57 15.24
CA PRO A 113 6.30 -1.38 14.67
C PRO A 113 7.37 -1.38 15.76
N VAL A 114 8.49 -2.02 15.46
CA VAL A 114 9.60 -2.22 16.40
C VAL A 114 10.88 -1.66 15.79
N ASP A 115 11.66 -0.94 16.59
CA ASP A 115 12.98 -0.46 16.19
C ASP A 115 14.09 -1.52 16.37
N GLN A 116 15.34 -1.12 16.21
CA GLN A 116 16.49 -2.01 16.34
C GLN A 116 16.74 -2.47 17.78
N ASP A 117 16.27 -1.70 18.76
CA ASP A 117 16.46 -1.94 20.19
C ASP A 117 15.28 -2.73 20.80
N GLY A 118 14.28 -3.10 19.99
CA GLY A 118 13.09 -3.78 20.45
C GLY A 118 11.99 -2.86 20.99
N ASN A 119 12.14 -1.53 20.89
CA ASN A 119 11.11 -0.60 21.36
C ASN A 119 9.94 -0.52 20.39
N ILE A 120 8.73 -0.55 20.95
CA ILE A 120 7.50 -0.27 20.21
C ILE A 120 7.41 1.22 19.88
N ARG A 121 7.22 1.54 18.59
CA ARG A 121 7.13 2.92 18.09
C ARG A 121 5.69 3.42 17.92
N GLY A 122 4.72 2.52 17.97
CA GLY A 122 3.32 2.88 17.84
C GLY A 122 2.42 1.67 17.67
N LEU A 123 1.15 1.96 17.41
CA LEU A 123 0.15 1.03 16.96
C LEU A 123 -0.35 1.50 15.59
N ASP A 124 0.00 0.75 14.56
CA ASP A 124 -0.20 1.14 13.17
C ASP A 124 -1.29 0.26 12.56
N THR A 125 -2.22 0.89 11.84
CA THR A 125 -3.29 0.19 11.11
C THR A 125 -3.22 0.50 9.62
N LEU A 126 -3.09 -0.56 8.82
CA LEU A 126 -3.02 -0.52 7.37
C LEU A 126 -4.31 -1.08 6.77
N PHE A 127 -4.87 -0.37 5.79
CA PHE A 127 -5.98 -0.85 4.97
C PHE A 127 -5.46 -1.15 3.57
N LEU A 128 -5.33 -2.42 3.20
CA LEU A 128 -4.78 -2.85 1.92
C LEU A 128 -5.88 -3.47 1.05
N ALA A 129 -6.14 -2.93 -0.12
CA ALA A 129 -6.90 -3.64 -1.16
C ALA A 129 -5.99 -4.65 -1.85
N VAL A 130 -6.50 -5.85 -2.12
CA VAL A 130 -5.68 -6.99 -2.56
C VAL A 130 -6.38 -7.78 -3.67
N GLU A 131 -5.59 -8.15 -4.67
CA GLU A 131 -5.98 -9.09 -5.72
C GLU A 131 -5.13 -10.38 -5.62
N PRO A 132 -5.63 -11.46 -4.98
CA PRO A 132 -4.88 -12.67 -4.64
C PRO A 132 -4.21 -13.35 -5.82
N SER A 133 -4.90 -13.37 -6.97
CA SER A 133 -4.39 -13.98 -8.20
C SER A 133 -3.05 -13.40 -8.64
N ARG A 134 -2.68 -12.22 -8.12
CA ARG A 134 -1.50 -11.45 -8.51
C ARG A 134 -0.40 -11.40 -7.45
N VAL A 135 -0.64 -11.84 -6.21
CA VAL A 135 0.29 -11.67 -5.08
C VAL A 135 1.69 -12.22 -5.40
N ASN A 136 1.77 -13.34 -6.12
CA ASN A 136 3.04 -13.99 -6.47
C ASN A 136 3.57 -13.66 -7.89
N MET A 137 2.92 -12.78 -8.66
CA MET A 137 3.31 -12.49 -10.06
C MET A 137 4.30 -11.34 -10.19
N THR A 138 5.53 -11.55 -10.62
CA THR A 138 6.56 -10.50 -10.65
C THR A 138 6.48 -9.54 -11.85
N ASN A 139 5.74 -9.87 -12.91
CA ASN A 139 5.68 -9.11 -14.18
C ASN A 139 4.26 -8.75 -14.61
N LEU A 140 3.55 -7.95 -13.80
CA LEU A 140 2.19 -7.53 -14.13
C LEU A 140 2.18 -6.42 -15.20
N PRO A 141 1.17 -6.40 -16.10
CA PRO A 141 0.96 -5.29 -17.01
C PRO A 141 0.87 -3.95 -16.26
N LYS A 142 1.42 -2.88 -16.87
CA LYS A 142 1.41 -1.53 -16.29
C LYS A 142 -0.03 -1.10 -15.97
N GLY A 143 -0.29 -0.71 -14.73
CA GLY A 143 -1.61 -0.31 -14.22
C GLY A 143 -2.32 -1.34 -13.33
N LEU A 144 -1.85 -2.59 -13.29
CA LEU A 144 -2.41 -3.63 -12.43
C LEU A 144 -1.54 -3.82 -11.19
N THR A 145 -2.02 -3.31 -10.05
CA THR A 145 -1.34 -3.43 -8.75
C THR A 145 -1.83 -4.65 -7.99
N LYS A 146 -0.91 -5.47 -7.45
CA LYS A 146 -1.24 -6.63 -6.58
C LYS A 146 -1.97 -6.21 -5.32
N THR A 147 -1.49 -5.11 -4.76
CA THR A 147 -1.95 -4.51 -3.52
C THR A 147 -2.00 -3.00 -3.69
N LYS A 148 -2.89 -2.36 -2.96
CA LYS A 148 -2.98 -0.90 -2.89
C LYS A 148 -3.28 -0.48 -1.45
N LEU A 149 -2.45 0.39 -0.89
CA LEU A 149 -2.75 1.05 0.38
C LEU A 149 -3.92 2.03 0.17
N LEU A 150 -5.01 1.78 0.88
CA LEU A 150 -6.20 2.64 0.90
C LEU A 150 -6.10 3.68 2.00
N LYS A 151 -5.60 3.28 3.17
CA LYS A 151 -5.47 4.14 4.35
C LYS A 151 -4.37 3.62 5.26
N TYR A 152 -3.69 4.56 5.92
CA TYR A 152 -2.73 4.32 6.98
C TYR A 152 -3.13 5.13 8.19
N GLU A 153 -3.20 4.48 9.35
CA GLU A 153 -3.46 5.11 10.64
C GLU A 153 -2.31 4.78 11.58
N HIS A 154 -1.91 5.76 12.39
CA HIS A 154 -0.89 5.59 13.41
C HIS A 154 -1.44 6.14 14.71
N LYS A 155 -1.25 5.38 15.79
CA LYS A 155 -1.54 5.78 17.16
C LYS A 155 -0.27 5.63 17.98
N GLU A 156 0.10 6.69 18.69
CA GLU A 156 1.21 6.64 19.64
C GLU A 156 0.83 5.72 20.81
N VAL A 157 1.76 4.84 21.21
CA VAL A 157 1.60 4.04 22.44
C VAL A 157 2.15 4.91 23.57
N VAL A 158 1.26 5.34 24.46
CA VAL A 158 1.66 6.07 25.68
C VAL A 158 2.50 5.10 26.51
N LYS A 159 3.75 5.48 26.77
CA LYS A 159 4.67 4.74 27.64
C LYS A 159 4.25 4.83 29.09
#